data_AF-A0A1J3EEL9-F1
#
_entry.id   AF-A0A1J3EEL9-F1
#
_cell.length_a   1.000
_cell.length_b   1.000
_cell.length_c   1.000
_cell.angle_alpha   90.00
_cell.angle_beta   90.00
_cell.angle_gamma   90.00
#
_symmetry.space_group_name_H-M   'P 1'
#
loop_
_entity.id
_entity.type
_entity.pdbx_description
1 polymer ?
#
loop_
_entity_poly.entity_id
_entity_poly.type
_entity_poly.pdbx_seq_one_letter_code
_entity_poly.pdbx_strand_id
1 'polypeptide(L)'
;VSQISTALLRLRFSSSRRLSNGGFNFIARSYCTSDPPKTSGPLTSYNKLVEQGRLQHDPYQEKVASAFENLFGRLENFEKEMEDYHVRLAEWEKKREEERRRLMVEEAEKKEEDGMWASMNKHGQKLLGRWVLGRRQMNVEPGVGKWVSYLNRERKLDSIVGTRPVIPQAPKGLYIYGNVGCGKTM
;
A
#
# COMPACT_ATOMS: atom_id res chain seq x y z
N VAL A 1 -22.26 -45.01 -36.83
CA VAL A 1 -23.37 -44.18 -36.30
C VAL A 1 -23.29 -44.30 -34.80
N SER A 2 -22.60 -43.36 -34.13
CA SER A 2 -23.24 -42.31 -33.31
C SER A 2 -23.87 -42.93 -32.05
N GLN A 3 -23.61 -42.60 -30.79
CA GLN A 3 -22.89 -41.57 -30.07
C GLN A 3 -22.80 -42.12 -28.64
N ILE A 4 -21.66 -42.02 -27.95
CA ILE A 4 -21.63 -42.31 -26.50
C ILE A 4 -22.10 -41.05 -25.79
N SER A 5 -23.26 -41.19 -25.17
CA SER A 5 -23.98 -40.16 -24.43
C SER A 5 -23.46 -40.04 -22.99
N THR A 6 -23.39 -38.79 -22.56
CA THR A 6 -23.62 -38.27 -21.20
C THR A 6 -22.82 -38.84 -20.02
N ALA A 7 -21.79 -38.06 -19.66
CA ALA A 7 -21.17 -38.04 -18.35
C ALA A 7 -22.17 -37.63 -17.25
N LEU A 8 -22.29 -38.46 -16.20
CA LEU A 8 -22.75 -38.05 -14.88
C LEU A 8 -22.04 -38.88 -13.82
N LEU A 9 -20.87 -38.43 -13.38
CA LEU A 9 -20.33 -38.77 -12.07
C LEU A 9 -20.06 -37.47 -11.31
N ARG A 10 -20.99 -37.17 -10.41
CA ARG A 10 -20.84 -36.18 -9.35
C ARG A 10 -19.67 -36.59 -8.46
N LEU A 11 -18.61 -35.81 -8.47
CA LEU A 11 -17.68 -35.74 -7.34
C LEU A 11 -17.68 -34.32 -6.82
N ARG A 12 -18.46 -34.13 -5.76
CA ARG A 12 -18.38 -32.98 -4.85
C ARG A 12 -16.95 -32.89 -4.32
N PHE A 13 -16.20 -31.91 -4.76
CA PHE A 13 -15.14 -31.36 -3.93
C PHE A 13 -15.70 -30.16 -3.18
N SER A 14 -16.24 -30.42 -2.00
CA SER A 14 -16.38 -29.42 -0.96
C SER A 14 -14.98 -28.95 -0.58
N SER A 15 -14.46 -27.95 -1.28
CA SER A 15 -13.33 -27.19 -0.79
C SER A 15 -13.87 -26.27 0.30
N SER A 16 -13.95 -26.81 1.51
CA SER A 16 -14.08 -26.00 2.72
C SER A 16 -12.82 -25.15 2.81
N ARG A 17 -12.85 -23.99 2.14
CA ARG A 17 -11.96 -22.89 2.48
C ARG A 17 -12.38 -22.50 3.88
N ARG A 18 -11.62 -22.93 4.89
CA ARG A 18 -11.61 -22.25 6.16
C ARG A 18 -11.22 -20.81 5.84
N LEU A 19 -12.20 -19.92 5.74
CA LEU A 19 -11.97 -18.53 6.07
C LEU A 19 -11.48 -18.56 7.51
N SER A 20 -10.17 -18.46 7.69
CA SER A 20 -9.64 -17.92 8.92
C SER A 20 -10.15 -16.49 8.97
N ASN A 21 -11.26 -16.31 9.67
CA ASN A 21 -11.76 -15.03 10.10
C ASN A 21 -10.78 -14.55 11.18
N GLY A 22 -9.59 -14.13 10.74
CA GLY A 22 -8.64 -13.41 11.56
C GLY A 22 -9.22 -12.03 11.76
N GLY A 23 -10.09 -11.91 12.77
CA GLY A 23 -10.64 -10.65 13.22
C GLY A 23 -9.49 -9.72 13.58
N PHE A 24 -9.14 -8.85 12.65
CA PHE A 24 -8.54 -7.57 13.01
C PHE A 24 -9.66 -6.77 13.66
N ASN A 25 -9.90 -7.06 14.93
CA ASN A 25 -10.52 -6.10 15.83
C ASN A 25 -9.52 -4.95 15.96
N PHE A 26 -9.51 -4.06 14.96
CA PHE A 26 -9.10 -2.69 15.19
C PHE A 26 -10.12 -2.15 16.18
N ILE A 27 -9.85 -2.34 17.47
CA ILE A 27 -10.40 -1.49 18.51
C ILE A 27 -9.69 -0.16 18.31
N ALA A 28 -10.09 0.56 17.26
CA ALA A 28 -9.89 1.98 17.15
C ALA A 28 -10.74 2.55 18.29
N ARG A 29 -10.11 2.76 19.44
CA ARG A 29 -10.66 3.56 20.51
C ARG A 29 -10.71 5.00 19.99
N SER A 30 -11.67 5.28 19.12
CA SER A 30 -11.93 6.61 18.61
C SER A 30 -12.53 7.42 19.74
N TYR A 31 -11.72 8.29 20.33
CA TYR A 31 -12.19 9.24 21.35
C TYR A 31 -12.84 10.49 20.73
N CYS A 32 -13.01 10.55 19.40
CA CYS A 32 -13.60 11.70 18.74
C CYS A 32 -14.56 11.24 17.62
N THR A 33 -15.84 11.08 17.97
CA THR A 33 -16.94 10.83 17.01
C THR A 33 -17.70 12.11 16.64
N SER A 34 -17.02 13.25 16.65
CA SER A 34 -17.58 14.50 16.15
C SER A 34 -16.46 15.31 15.54
N ASP A 35 -16.61 15.71 14.28
CA ASP A 35 -15.83 16.80 13.72
C ASP A 35 -15.99 17.98 14.69
N PRO A 36 -14.92 18.43 15.36
CA PRO A 36 -15.04 19.57 16.25
C PRO A 36 -15.52 20.75 15.39
N PRO A 37 -16.57 21.48 15.83
CA PRO A 37 -17.09 22.61 15.08
C PRO A 37 -15.95 23.61 14.89
N LYS A 38 -15.48 23.80 13.64
CA LYS A 38 -14.30 24.62 13.23
C LYS A 38 -13.80 25.50 14.38
N THR A 39 -13.02 24.88 15.27
CA THR A 39 -12.68 25.51 16.53
C THR A 39 -11.66 26.57 16.18
N SER A 40 -11.96 27.83 16.51
CA SER A 40 -10.99 28.91 16.36
C SER A 40 -9.65 28.48 16.94
N GLY A 41 -8.56 28.71 16.21
CA GLY A 41 -7.24 28.21 16.59
C GLY A 41 -6.81 28.62 18.01
N PRO A 42 -5.83 27.92 18.59
CA PRO A 42 -5.37 28.14 19.96
C PRO A 42 -5.12 29.60 20.32
N LEU A 43 -4.51 30.38 19.41
CA LEU A 43 -4.24 31.80 19.65
C LEU A 43 -5.52 32.64 19.69
N THR A 44 -6.44 32.36 18.78
CA THR A 44 -7.74 33.03 18.75
C THR A 44 -8.56 32.72 20.00
N SER A 45 -8.48 31.48 20.48
CA SER A 45 -9.17 31.05 21.71
C SER A 45 -8.57 31.71 22.95
N TYR A 46 -7.24 31.86 23.02
CA TYR A 46 -6.57 32.64 24.06
C TYR A 46 -7.02 34.11 24.07
N ASN A 47 -7.01 34.78 22.91
CA ASN A 47 -7.42 36.18 22.79
C ASN A 47 -8.87 36.40 23.26
N LYS A 48 -9.79 35.50 22.89
CA LYS A 48 -11.19 35.54 23.35
C LYS A 48 -11.31 35.45 24.88
N LEU A 49 -10.51 34.62 25.53
CA LEU A 49 -10.53 34.48 26.99
C LEU A 49 -10.00 35.74 27.69
N VAL A 50 -8.99 36.38 27.10
CA VAL A 50 -8.45 37.67 27.57
C VAL A 50 -9.48 38.79 27.40
N GLU A 51 -10.12 38.89 26.24
CA GLU A 51 -11.18 39.87 25.96
C GLU A 51 -12.37 39.71 26.92
N GLN A 52 -12.73 38.48 27.27
CA GLN A 52 -13.79 38.18 28.24
C GLN A 52 -13.38 38.47 29.69
N GLY A 53 -12.12 38.83 29.96
CA GLY A 53 -11.58 39.02 31.30
C GLY A 53 -11.45 37.73 32.11
N ARG A 54 -11.56 36.56 31.46
CA ARG A 54 -11.42 35.24 32.11
C ARG A 54 -9.96 34.82 32.28
N LEU A 55 -9.09 35.38 31.45
CA LEU A 55 -7.65 35.16 31.50
C LEU A 55 -6.95 36.52 31.49
N GLN A 56 -5.91 36.69 32.31
CA GLN A 56 -5.08 37.89 32.22
C GLN A 56 -4.13 37.78 31.03
N HIS A 57 -3.90 38.90 30.34
CA HIS A 57 -2.92 38.94 29.26
C HIS A 57 -1.51 38.71 29.82
N ASP A 58 -0.85 37.67 29.32
CA ASP A 58 0.56 37.35 29.61
C ASP A 58 1.32 37.12 28.29
N PRO A 59 2.38 37.91 28.01
CA PRO A 59 3.20 37.75 26.81
C PRO A 59 3.81 36.35 26.63
N TYR A 60 4.08 35.60 27.71
CA TYR A 60 4.63 34.25 27.61
C TYR A 60 3.55 33.23 27.20
N GLN A 61 2.34 33.36 27.74
CA GLN A 61 1.20 32.53 27.35
C GLN A 61 0.79 32.78 25.90
N GLU A 62 0.79 34.04 25.47
CA GLU A 62 0.51 34.39 24.07
C GLU A 62 1.51 33.73 23.11
N LYS A 63 2.81 33.74 23.45
CA LYS A 63 3.85 33.04 22.67
C LYS A 63 3.59 31.54 22.59
N VAL A 64 3.18 30.91 23.69
CA VAL A 64 2.82 29.49 23.71
C VAL A 64 1.59 29.22 22.83
N ALA A 65 0.55 30.05 22.93
CA ALA A 65 -0.65 29.93 22.10
C ALA A 65 -0.34 30.10 20.61
N SER A 66 0.53 31.05 20.26
CA SER A 66 1.03 31.24 18.89
C SER A 66 1.83 30.02 18.38
N ALA A 67 2.67 29.41 19.23
CA ALA A 67 3.39 28.20 18.86
C ALA A 67 2.44 27.02 18.59
N PHE A 68 1.37 26.89 19.38
CA PHE A 68 0.31 25.90 19.15
C PHE A 68 -0.47 26.16 17.86
N GLU A 69 -0.82 27.42 17.57
CA GLU A 69 -1.46 27.81 16.30
C GLU A 69 -0.59 27.37 15.11
N ASN A 70 0.72 27.63 15.17
CA ASN A 70 1.64 27.22 14.14
C ASN A 70 1.72 25.69 14.00
N LEU A 71 1.80 24.95 15.13
CA LEU A 71 1.80 23.49 15.10
C LEU A 71 0.49 22.95 14.50
N PHE A 72 -0.65 23.53 14.86
CA PHE A 72 -1.96 23.14 14.35
C PHE A 72 -2.01 23.26 12.82
N GLY A 73 -1.59 24.40 12.25
CA GLY A 73 -1.51 24.56 10.79
C GLY A 73 -0.53 23.58 10.13
N ARG A 74 0.60 23.25 10.77
CA ARG A 74 1.53 22.23 10.26
C ARG A 74 0.91 20.83 10.28
N LEU A 75 0.07 20.51 11.26
CA LEU A 75 -0.65 19.24 11.35
C LEU A 75 -1.73 19.14 10.27
N GLU A 76 -2.51 20.20 10.05
CA GLU A 76 -3.53 20.24 8.98
C GLU A 76 -2.89 20.07 7.59
N ASN A 77 -1.74 20.70 7.35
CA ASN A 77 -1.02 20.53 6.09
C ASN A 77 -0.46 19.11 5.96
N PHE A 78 0.10 18.55 7.02
CA PHE A 78 0.59 17.18 7.02
C PHE A 78 -0.52 16.16 6.76
N GLU A 79 -1.72 16.37 7.30
CA GLU A 79 -2.89 15.52 7.04
C GLU A 79 -3.24 15.50 5.54
N LYS A 80 -3.31 16.66 4.90
CA LYS A 80 -3.52 16.76 3.44
C LYS A 80 -2.41 16.10 2.64
N GLU A 81 -1.15 16.32 3.01
CA GLU A 81 -0.01 15.67 2.36
C GLU A 81 -0.05 14.14 2.49
N MET A 82 -0.52 13.63 3.64
CA MET A 82 -0.71 12.20 3.88
C MET A 82 -1.85 11.62 3.05
N GLU A 83 -2.96 12.35 2.90
CA GLU A 83 -4.07 11.97 2.00
C GLU A 83 -3.58 11.86 0.55
N ASP A 84 -2.92 12.89 0.04
CA ASP A 84 -2.31 12.91 -1.30
C ASP A 84 -1.27 11.80 -1.47
N TYR A 85 -0.50 11.50 -0.42
CA TYR A 85 0.44 10.39 -0.42
C TYR A 85 -0.27 9.04 -0.57
N HIS A 86 -1.35 8.79 0.17
CA HIS A 86 -2.09 7.54 0.07
C HIS A 86 -2.74 7.34 -1.30
N VAL A 87 -3.27 8.40 -1.91
CA VAL A 87 -3.80 8.35 -3.28
C VAL A 87 -2.69 7.95 -4.26
N ARG A 88 -1.56 8.67 -4.24
CA ARG A 88 -0.41 8.37 -5.12
C ARG A 88 0.15 6.97 -4.89
N LEU A 89 0.19 6.52 -3.64
CA LEU A 89 0.66 5.18 -3.31
C LEU A 89 -0.26 4.11 -3.92
N ALA A 90 -1.58 4.26 -3.77
CA ALA A 90 -2.55 3.33 -4.33
C ALA A 90 -2.47 3.27 -5.86
N GLU A 91 -2.35 4.43 -6.52
CA GLU A 91 -2.14 4.51 -7.96
C GLU A 91 -0.85 3.81 -8.41
N TRP A 92 0.25 4.05 -7.69
CA TRP A 92 1.54 3.42 -7.96
C TRP A 92 1.48 1.89 -7.79
N GLU A 93 0.85 1.40 -6.71
CA GLU A 93 0.69 -0.04 -6.46
C GLU A 93 -0.17 -0.70 -7.55
N LYS A 94 -1.27 -0.05 -7.95
CA LYS A 94 -2.13 -0.51 -9.04
C LYS A 94 -1.36 -0.59 -10.36
N LYS A 95 -0.65 0.48 -10.73
CA LYS A 95 0.15 0.52 -11.96
C LYS A 95 1.24 -0.57 -11.96
N ARG A 96 1.91 -0.78 -10.82
CA ARG A 96 2.93 -1.83 -10.68
C ARG A 96 2.35 -3.22 -10.89
N GLU A 97 1.19 -3.49 -10.33
CA GLU A 97 0.52 -4.79 -10.46
C GLU A 97 -0.03 -5.01 -11.89
N GLU A 98 -0.49 -3.95 -12.55
CA GLU A 98 -0.90 -4.00 -13.96
C GLU A 98 0.27 -4.35 -14.88
N GLU A 99 1.42 -3.71 -14.71
CA GLU A 99 2.63 -4.02 -15.47
C GLU A 99 3.17 -5.42 -15.13
N ARG A 100 3.11 -5.86 -13.86
CA ARG A 100 3.47 -7.23 -13.46
C ARG A 100 2.64 -8.26 -14.22
N ARG A 101 1.33 -8.05 -14.29
CA ARG A 101 0.40 -8.94 -15.00
C ARG A 101 0.68 -8.94 -16.50
N ARG A 102 0.92 -7.75 -17.07
CA ARG A 102 1.25 -7.59 -18.50
C ARG A 102 2.51 -8.35 -18.88
N LEU A 103 3.59 -8.22 -18.09
CA LEU A 103 4.83 -8.99 -18.30
C LEU A 103 4.60 -10.49 -18.19
N MET A 104 3.76 -10.96 -17.27
CA MET A 104 3.44 -12.39 -17.17
C MET A 104 2.69 -12.92 -18.39
N VAL A 105 1.78 -12.13 -18.98
CA VAL A 105 1.06 -12.50 -20.20
C VAL A 105 2.00 -12.53 -21.40
N GLU A 106 2.82 -11.49 -21.59
CA GLU A 106 3.78 -11.40 -22.69
C GLU A 106 4.82 -12.54 -22.65
N GLU A 107 5.29 -12.91 -21.46
CA GLU A 107 6.18 -14.07 -21.29
C GLU A 107 5.50 -15.40 -21.59
N ALA A 108 4.19 -15.52 -21.34
CA ALA A 108 3.43 -16.73 -21.67
C ALA A 108 3.23 -16.86 -23.18
N GLU A 109 2.91 -15.77 -23.87
CA GLU A 109 2.73 -15.71 -25.33
C GLU A 109 4.04 -16.03 -26.07
N LYS A 110 5.16 -15.40 -25.69
CA LYS A 110 6.48 -15.69 -26.30
C LYS A 110 6.88 -17.16 -26.15
N LYS A 111 6.52 -17.80 -25.04
CA LYS A 111 6.77 -19.23 -24.82
C LYS A 111 5.90 -20.12 -25.67
N GLU A 112 4.66 -19.73 -25.91
CA GLU A 112 3.77 -20.45 -26.82
C GLU A 112 4.34 -20.42 -28.24
N GLU A 113 4.80 -19.24 -28.69
CA GLU A 113 5.49 -19.08 -29.97
C GLU A 113 6.77 -19.93 -30.05
N ASP A 114 7.67 -19.83 -29.07
CA ASP A 114 8.91 -20.64 -29.01
C ASP A 114 8.61 -22.14 -29.00
N GLY A 115 7.58 -22.57 -28.25
CA GLY A 115 7.12 -23.95 -28.20
C GLY A 115 6.55 -24.44 -29.54
N MET A 116 5.84 -23.59 -30.25
CA MET A 116 5.26 -23.85 -31.57
C MET A 116 6.34 -23.96 -32.64
N TRP A 117 7.30 -23.02 -32.68
CA TRP A 117 8.49 -23.09 -33.53
C TRP A 117 9.36 -24.32 -33.23
N ALA A 118 9.57 -24.64 -31.95
CA ALA A 118 10.29 -25.85 -31.53
C ALA A 118 9.57 -27.14 -31.94
N SER A 119 8.22 -27.13 -32.02
CA SER A 119 7.42 -28.27 -32.48
C SER A 119 7.52 -28.47 -34.00
N MET A 120 7.50 -27.37 -34.79
CA MET A 120 7.66 -27.41 -36.24
C MET A 120 9.03 -27.96 -36.67
N ASN A 121 10.07 -27.69 -35.87
CA ASN A 121 11.44 -28.17 -36.13
C ASN A 121 11.68 -29.62 -35.64
N LYS A 122 10.74 -30.23 -34.91
CA LYS A 122 10.84 -31.58 -34.32
C LYS A 122 10.33 -32.70 -35.25
N HIS A 123 10.56 -32.57 -36.55
CA HIS A 123 10.37 -33.69 -37.47
C HIS A 123 11.42 -34.82 -37.29
N GLY A 124 12.51 -34.59 -36.53
CA GLY A 124 13.67 -35.50 -36.52
C GLY A 124 13.96 -36.38 -35.29
N GLN A 125 13.49 -36.09 -34.07
CA GLN A 125 13.95 -36.85 -32.87
C GLN A 125 12.86 -36.99 -31.79
N LYS A 126 12.19 -38.16 -31.76
CA LYS A 126 10.99 -38.41 -30.94
C LYS A 126 11.17 -39.25 -29.67
N LEU A 127 12.37 -39.68 -29.28
CA LEU A 127 12.49 -40.76 -28.26
C LEU A 127 13.14 -40.44 -26.90
N LEU A 128 13.62 -39.22 -26.64
CA LEU A 128 14.18 -38.86 -25.32
C LEU A 128 13.39 -37.77 -24.55
N GLY A 129 12.36 -37.18 -25.15
CA GLY A 129 11.66 -36.02 -24.58
C GLY A 129 10.61 -36.28 -23.49
N ARG A 130 10.31 -37.54 -23.16
CA ARG A 130 9.12 -37.89 -22.35
C ARG A 130 9.32 -37.75 -20.82
N TRP A 131 10.56 -37.63 -20.34
CA TRP A 131 10.87 -37.64 -18.90
C TRP A 131 10.94 -36.26 -18.23
N VAL A 132 10.75 -35.16 -18.97
CA VAL A 132 10.88 -33.78 -18.43
C VAL A 132 9.53 -33.12 -18.08
N LEU A 133 8.40 -33.70 -18.48
CA LEU A 133 7.06 -33.09 -18.36
C LEU A 133 6.47 -33.02 -16.94
N GLY A 134 7.11 -33.63 -15.93
CA GLY A 134 6.59 -33.66 -14.55
C GLY A 134 6.98 -32.45 -13.68
N ARG A 135 7.96 -31.65 -14.08
CA ARG A 135 8.32 -30.43 -13.34
C ARG A 135 7.57 -29.28 -13.96
N ARG A 136 6.54 -28.79 -13.25
CA ARG A 136 5.94 -27.45 -13.41
C ARG A 136 7.09 -26.43 -13.47
N GLN A 137 7.61 -26.18 -14.66
CA GLN A 137 8.68 -25.23 -14.88
C GLN A 137 8.04 -23.87 -14.64
N MET A 138 8.34 -23.27 -13.48
CA MET A 138 8.07 -21.85 -13.30
C MET A 138 8.68 -21.11 -14.48
N ASN A 139 8.06 -20.02 -14.92
CA ASN A 139 8.56 -19.27 -16.04
C ASN A 139 9.92 -18.69 -15.66
N VAL A 140 11.01 -19.33 -16.09
CA VAL A 140 12.38 -18.87 -15.87
C VAL A 140 12.96 -18.53 -17.22
N GLU A 141 13.63 -17.38 -17.33
CA GLU A 141 14.36 -17.00 -18.54
C GLU A 141 15.37 -18.10 -18.92
N PRO A 142 15.48 -18.50 -20.22
CA PRO A 142 16.41 -19.54 -20.65
C PRO A 142 17.85 -19.24 -20.22
N GLY A 143 18.53 -20.21 -19.62
CA GLY A 143 19.94 -20.08 -19.21
C GLY A 143 20.18 -19.38 -17.87
N VAL A 144 19.13 -18.98 -17.14
CA VAL A 144 19.23 -18.24 -15.88
C VAL A 144 18.46 -18.96 -14.75
N GLY A 145 18.88 -18.82 -13.50
CA GLY A 145 18.17 -19.40 -12.35
C GLY A 145 16.86 -18.67 -12.01
N LYS A 146 15.95 -19.34 -11.28
CA LYS A 146 14.65 -18.78 -10.84
C LYS A 146 14.76 -17.41 -10.16
N TRP A 147 15.71 -17.29 -9.23
CA TRP A 147 15.92 -16.07 -8.45
C TRP A 147 16.37 -14.89 -9.31
N VAL A 148 17.33 -15.13 -10.21
CA VAL A 148 17.84 -14.08 -11.11
C VAL A 148 16.78 -13.68 -12.13
N SER A 149 15.96 -14.63 -12.61
CA SER A 149 14.82 -14.33 -13.47
C SER A 149 13.75 -13.50 -12.75
N TYR A 150 13.47 -13.77 -11.47
CA TYR A 150 12.60 -12.92 -10.65
C TYR A 150 13.18 -11.50 -10.47
N LEU A 151 14.46 -11.39 -10.12
CA LEU A 151 15.16 -10.11 -9.97
C LEU A 151 15.17 -9.30 -11.27
N ASN A 152 15.37 -9.94 -12.42
CA ASN A 152 15.29 -9.28 -13.72
C ASN A 152 13.90 -8.70 -13.98
N ARG A 153 12.82 -9.41 -13.59
CA ARG A 153 11.44 -8.91 -13.70
C ARG A 153 11.18 -7.75 -12.76
N GLU A 154 11.58 -7.85 -11.50
CA GLU A 154 11.42 -6.74 -10.54
C GLU A 154 12.21 -5.51 -11.01
N ARG A 155 13.42 -5.69 -11.55
CA ARG A 155 14.20 -4.58 -12.13
C ARG A 155 13.52 -3.95 -13.36
N LYS A 156 12.90 -4.76 -14.24
CA LYS A 156 12.09 -4.25 -15.37
C LYS A 156 10.89 -3.44 -14.84
N LEU A 157 10.19 -3.95 -13.82
CA LEU A 157 9.08 -3.24 -13.19
C LEU A 157 9.52 -1.91 -12.56
N ASP A 158 10.64 -1.91 -11.82
CA ASP A 158 11.20 -0.68 -11.24
C ASP A 158 11.56 0.34 -12.32
N SER A 159 12.07 -0.11 -13.47
CA SER A 159 12.39 0.79 -14.59
C SER A 159 11.16 1.39 -15.27
N ILE A 160 10.04 0.67 -15.33
CA ILE A 160 8.80 1.10 -16.00
C ILE A 160 7.92 1.96 -15.08
N VAL A 161 7.75 1.50 -13.84
CA VAL A 161 6.81 2.09 -12.88
C VAL A 161 7.48 3.22 -12.09
N GLY A 162 8.80 3.15 -11.93
CA GLY A 162 9.60 4.11 -11.18
C GLY A 162 9.53 3.90 -9.68
N THR A 163 10.09 4.85 -8.95
CA THR A 163 10.23 4.80 -7.49
C THR A 163 8.88 4.89 -6.79
N ARG A 164 8.73 4.15 -5.68
CA ARG A 164 7.58 4.26 -4.79
C ARG A 164 7.48 5.70 -4.24
N PRO A 165 6.26 6.27 -4.13
CA PRO A 165 6.06 7.55 -3.47
C PRO A 165 6.70 7.59 -2.07
N VAL A 166 7.22 8.76 -1.69
CA VAL A 166 7.90 8.97 -0.41
C VAL A 166 6.89 9.49 0.61
N ILE A 167 6.93 8.93 1.82
CA ILE A 167 6.08 9.34 2.94
C ILE A 167 6.47 10.77 3.35
N PRO A 168 5.52 11.71 3.47
CA PRO A 168 5.81 13.06 3.94
C PRO A 168 6.36 13.03 5.37
N GLN A 169 7.19 14.01 5.73
CA GLN A 169 7.81 14.04 7.06
C GLN A 169 6.83 14.53 8.12
N ALA A 170 6.75 13.81 9.23
CA ALA A 170 5.90 14.21 10.34
C ALA A 170 6.35 15.57 10.93
N PRO A 171 5.41 16.47 11.25
CA PRO A 171 5.73 17.77 11.82
C PRO A 171 6.32 17.63 13.22
N LYS A 172 7.31 18.47 13.52
CA LYS A 172 7.94 18.50 14.85
C LYS A 172 6.96 18.98 15.91
N GLY A 173 6.81 18.18 16.97
CA GLY A 173 6.02 18.52 18.15
C GLY A 173 6.62 19.65 18.99
N LEU A 174 5.89 20.05 20.03
CA LEU A 174 6.29 21.10 20.97
C LEU A 174 6.70 20.49 22.31
N TYR A 175 7.72 21.09 22.94
CA TYR A 175 8.14 20.75 24.29
C TYR A 175 8.04 22.00 25.16
N ILE A 176 7.16 21.95 26.17
CA ILE A 176 6.94 23.05 27.11
C ILE A 176 7.66 22.73 28.41
N TYR A 177 8.49 23.65 28.88
CA TYR A 177 9.30 23.49 30.09
C TYR A 177 9.21 24.75 30.96
N GLY A 178 9.55 24.57 32.24
CA GLY A 178 9.42 25.60 33.27
C GLY A 178 9.30 24.99 34.67
N ASN A 179 9.40 25.82 35.70
CA ASN A 179 9.36 25.40 37.10
C ASN A 179 8.07 24.67 37.47
N VAL A 180 8.07 23.94 38.59
CA VAL A 180 6.86 23.27 39.11
C VAL A 180 5.81 24.33 39.47
N GLY A 181 4.53 24.06 39.20
CA GLY A 181 3.42 24.97 39.52
C GLY A 181 3.21 26.14 38.56
N CYS A 182 4.01 26.29 37.49
CA CYS A 182 3.87 27.40 36.54
C CYS A 182 2.79 27.18 35.45
N GLY A 183 1.88 26.22 35.63
CA GLY A 183 0.73 26.05 34.73
C GLY A 183 1.01 25.50 33.32
N LYS A 184 2.11 24.76 33.09
CA LYS A 184 2.44 24.20 31.75
C LYS A 184 1.33 23.36 31.09
N THR A 185 0.47 22.74 31.90
CA THR A 185 -0.63 21.87 31.45
C THR A 185 -1.98 22.59 31.42
N MET A 186 -2.09 23.75 32.09
CA MET A 186 -3.34 24.47 32.26
C MET A 186 -3.79 25.20 30.99
#